data_AF-A0A1D6MWN2-F1
#
_entry.id   AF-A0A1D6MWN2-F1
#
_cell.length_a   1.000
_cell.length_b   1.000
_cell.length_c   1.000
_cell.angle_alpha   90.00
_cell.angle_beta   90.00
_cell.angle_gamma   90.00
#
_symmetry.space_group_name_H-M   'P 1'
#
loop_
_entity.id
_entity.type
_entity.pdbx_description
1 polymer ?
#
loop_
_entity_poly.entity_id
_entity_poly.type
_entity_poly.pdbx_seq_one_letter_code
_entity_poly.pdbx_strand_id
1 'polypeptide(L)'
;MRLWSLFLLPLLCLPARVRSEDYADATVIVRGSETIASTSDEFVCATIDWWPPEKCNYDQCPWERASVLNLDLTNPLLAKAIQAFSPLRIRVGGSLQDQVLYGTPNLGLPCDPFTKVSSGLFGFSQGCITLERWDDINDMFLKTGAVVTFGLNALRGRQQTRKGVWGGPWNSSNAREFIEYTVLKNYPIDSWEFGNELSGSGVGASVSAEQYGKDLVELQTIISELYGDSNKPLVVAPGGFYDQKWFAQLLDVSGPNVLNAMTHHIYNLGAGESCPE
;
A
#
# COMPACT_ATOMS: atom_id res chain seq x y z
N MET A 1 40.40 -68.46 47.32
CA MET A 1 39.16 -69.08 46.79
C MET A 1 37.97 -68.17 47.06
N ARG A 2 37.41 -67.56 46.02
CA ARG A 2 35.97 -67.41 45.78
C ARG A 2 35.80 -66.63 44.47
N LEU A 3 35.52 -67.39 43.42
CA LEU A 3 34.92 -66.90 42.19
C LEU A 3 33.58 -66.25 42.56
N TRP A 4 33.29 -65.07 42.03
CA TRP A 4 31.92 -64.67 41.68
C TRP A 4 31.93 -64.15 40.24
N SER A 5 31.36 -64.96 39.36
CA SER A 5 30.99 -64.60 38.00
C SER A 5 29.79 -63.67 38.05
N LEU A 6 29.89 -62.47 37.47
CA LEU A 6 28.72 -61.65 37.15
C LEU A 6 28.70 -61.38 35.64
N PHE A 7 27.68 -62.00 35.05
CA PHE A 7 27.08 -61.90 33.72
C PHE A 7 27.50 -60.74 32.81
N LEU A 8 27.92 -61.12 31.59
CA LEU A 8 27.91 -60.29 30.39
C LEU A 8 26.48 -59.87 30.03
N LEU A 9 26.27 -58.56 29.86
CA LEU A 9 25.32 -58.02 28.88
C LEU A 9 26.10 -57.14 27.90
N PRO A 10 26.23 -57.49 26.61
CA PRO A 10 26.63 -56.50 25.63
C PRO A 10 25.41 -55.63 25.36
N LEU A 11 25.45 -54.38 25.84
CA LEU A 11 24.58 -53.33 25.36
C LEU A 11 24.76 -53.27 23.84
N LEU A 12 23.72 -53.61 23.08
CA LEU A 12 23.66 -53.34 21.65
C LEU A 12 23.75 -51.83 21.46
N CYS A 13 24.96 -51.32 21.23
CA CYS A 13 25.16 -50.06 20.54
C CYS A 13 24.73 -50.28 19.08
N LEU A 14 23.42 -50.19 18.83
CA LEU A 14 22.91 -49.90 17.49
C LEU A 14 23.48 -48.51 17.13
N PRO A 15 24.36 -48.38 16.13
CA PRO A 15 24.72 -47.06 15.65
C PRO A 15 23.42 -46.42 15.19
N ALA A 16 23.05 -45.29 15.79
CA ALA A 16 22.01 -44.44 15.25
C ALA A 16 22.42 -44.16 13.80
N ARG A 17 21.73 -44.81 12.85
CA ARG A 17 21.86 -44.49 11.44
C ARG A 17 21.32 -43.08 11.29
N VAL A 18 22.20 -42.09 11.41
CA VAL A 18 21.97 -40.78 10.84
C VAL A 18 21.83 -41.05 9.34
N ARG A 19 20.59 -41.13 8.86
CA ARG A 19 20.33 -41.09 7.43
C ARG A 19 20.86 -39.75 6.97
N SER A 20 21.93 -39.77 6.18
CA SER A 20 22.22 -38.70 5.25
C SER A 20 20.91 -38.38 4.54
N GLU A 21 20.45 -37.13 4.59
CA GLU A 21 19.37 -36.71 3.72
C GLU A 21 19.80 -37.03 2.28
N ASP A 22 18.89 -37.65 1.52
CA ASP A 22 19.09 -37.88 0.10
C ASP A 22 19.12 -36.50 -0.58
N TYR A 23 20.32 -36.00 -0.90
CA TYR A 23 20.44 -34.80 -1.71
C TYR A 23 19.90 -35.12 -3.11
N ALA A 24 18.74 -34.57 -3.44
CA ALA A 24 18.23 -34.65 -4.80
C ALA A 24 19.07 -33.73 -5.70
N ASP A 25 19.67 -34.28 -6.74
CA ASP A 25 20.37 -33.49 -7.75
C ASP A 25 19.36 -32.57 -8.47
N ALA A 26 19.60 -31.26 -8.40
CA ALA A 26 18.83 -30.26 -9.13
C ALA A 26 19.68 -29.71 -10.30
N THR A 27 19.12 -29.72 -11.51
CA THR A 27 19.75 -29.10 -12.68
C THR A 27 19.14 -27.72 -12.91
N VAL A 28 19.98 -26.67 -12.85
CA VAL A 28 19.60 -25.29 -13.18
C VAL A 28 20.16 -24.93 -14.56
N ILE A 29 19.30 -24.48 -15.48
CA ILE A 29 19.72 -24.04 -16.82
C ILE A 29 19.51 -22.52 -16.93
N VAL A 30 20.60 -21.78 -17.05
CA VAL A 30 20.57 -20.31 -17.24
C VAL A 30 20.69 -20.00 -18.73
N ARG A 31 19.63 -19.46 -19.33
CA ARG A 31 19.61 -19.06 -20.75
C ARG A 31 19.95 -17.57 -20.88
N GLY A 32 21.25 -17.25 -20.95
CA GLY A 32 21.72 -15.86 -21.02
C GLY A 32 21.63 -15.18 -22.39
N SER A 33 21.10 -15.85 -23.42
CA SER A 33 21.05 -15.34 -24.80
C SER A 33 19.79 -14.53 -25.14
N GLU A 34 18.79 -14.48 -24.26
CA GLU A 34 17.49 -13.86 -24.52
C GLU A 34 16.97 -13.17 -23.25
N THR A 35 16.51 -11.93 -23.40
CA THR A 35 15.81 -11.18 -22.34
C THR A 35 14.31 -11.34 -22.55
N ILE A 36 13.61 -11.96 -21.59
CA ILE A 36 12.15 -12.20 -21.68
C ILE A 36 11.30 -11.06 -21.09
N ALA A 37 11.88 -10.27 -20.18
CA ALA A 37 11.26 -9.13 -19.53
C ALA A 37 12.34 -8.26 -18.87
N SER A 38 12.00 -7.00 -18.60
CA SER A 38 12.77 -6.13 -17.70
C SER A 38 11.90 -5.79 -16.49
N THR A 39 12.52 -5.73 -15.32
CA THR A 39 11.91 -5.09 -14.13
C THR A 39 12.35 -3.64 -14.10
N SER A 40 11.59 -2.74 -13.46
CA SER A 40 12.03 -1.35 -13.30
C SER A 40 13.08 -1.27 -12.20
N ASP A 41 13.89 -0.21 -12.23
CA ASP A 41 14.93 0.03 -11.23
C ASP A 41 14.34 0.20 -9.82
N GLU A 42 13.06 0.56 -9.73
CA GLU A 42 12.28 0.68 -8.50
C GLU A 42 11.56 -0.63 -8.10
N PHE A 43 12.02 -1.80 -8.54
CA PHE A 43 11.38 -3.09 -8.21
C PHE A 43 11.23 -3.30 -6.69
N VAL A 44 12.20 -2.84 -5.90
CA VAL A 44 12.08 -2.82 -4.43
C VAL A 44 11.34 -1.55 -4.02
N CYS A 45 10.21 -1.73 -3.34
CA CYS A 45 9.33 -0.66 -2.88
C CYS A 45 9.06 -0.77 -1.38
N ALA A 46 8.63 0.34 -0.77
CA ALA A 46 8.09 0.38 0.58
C ALA A 46 6.76 1.15 0.62
N THR A 47 5.97 0.95 1.68
CA THR A 47 4.71 1.66 1.89
C THR A 47 4.75 2.38 3.25
N ILE A 48 4.20 3.60 3.30
CA ILE A 48 3.92 4.33 4.53
C ILE A 48 2.39 4.46 4.65
N ASP A 49 1.83 3.91 5.73
CA ASP A 49 0.39 3.86 5.99
C ASP A 49 -0.10 5.13 6.72
N TRP A 50 -1.42 5.23 6.87
CA TRP A 50 -2.20 6.32 7.47
C TRP A 50 -2.65 6.06 8.91
N TRP A 51 -2.42 4.87 9.46
CA TRP A 51 -2.93 4.52 10.79
C TRP A 51 -2.41 5.47 11.88
N PRO A 52 -3.30 6.05 12.71
CA PRO A 52 -2.90 6.90 13.82
C PRO A 52 -2.43 6.05 15.02
N PRO A 53 -1.73 6.64 16.02
CA PRO A 53 -1.24 5.93 17.21
C PRO A 53 -2.32 5.14 17.95
N GLU A 54 -3.56 5.62 17.89
CA GLU A 54 -4.70 5.01 18.57
C GLU A 54 -5.14 3.70 17.91
N LYS A 55 -4.63 3.37 16.71
CA LYS A 55 -4.91 2.09 16.07
C LYS A 55 -4.23 0.96 16.83
N CYS A 56 -5.04 0.21 17.57
CA CYS A 56 -4.60 -0.97 18.30
C CYS A 56 -5.23 -2.24 17.71
N ASN A 57 -4.51 -3.35 17.78
CA ASN A 57 -4.92 -4.71 17.46
C ASN A 57 -4.38 -5.63 18.54
N TYR A 58 -5.18 -6.58 19.03
CA TYR A 58 -4.73 -7.58 20.02
C TYR A 58 -4.03 -6.93 21.23
N ASP A 59 -4.63 -5.87 21.76
CA ASP A 59 -4.11 -5.05 22.88
C ASP A 59 -2.71 -4.42 22.66
N GLN A 60 -2.25 -4.34 21.40
CA GLN A 60 -1.03 -3.65 21.00
C GLN A 60 -1.34 -2.48 20.08
N CYS A 61 -0.62 -1.37 20.24
CA CYS A 61 -0.79 -0.16 19.42
C CYS A 61 0.53 0.12 18.66
N PRO A 62 0.86 -0.67 17.63
CA PRO A 62 2.21 -0.70 17.04
C PRO A 62 2.54 0.53 16.20
N TRP A 63 1.55 1.38 15.90
CA TRP A 63 1.72 2.46 14.94
C TRP A 63 2.48 3.66 15.48
N GLU A 64 2.44 3.92 16.80
CA GLU A 64 3.15 5.01 17.48
C GLU A 64 3.49 6.22 16.57
N ARG A 65 4.75 6.32 16.10
CA ARG A 65 5.24 7.34 15.16
C ARG A 65 5.71 6.76 13.82
N ALA A 66 4.96 5.80 13.28
CA ALA A 66 5.33 5.04 12.09
C ALA A 66 4.47 5.36 10.85
N SER A 67 3.44 6.20 10.98
CA SER A 67 2.56 6.56 9.85
C SER A 67 2.91 7.91 9.23
N VAL A 68 2.39 8.15 8.03
CA VAL A 68 2.59 9.42 7.30
C VAL A 68 2.17 10.63 8.12
N LEU A 69 1.23 10.44 9.05
CA LEU A 69 0.70 11.48 9.93
C LEU A 69 1.76 12.07 10.87
N ASN A 70 2.68 11.26 11.40
CA ASN A 70 3.50 11.66 12.55
C ASN A 70 4.92 11.07 12.58
N LEU A 71 5.31 10.30 11.55
CA LEU A 71 6.67 9.82 11.33
C LEU A 71 7.69 10.96 11.50
N ASP A 72 8.78 10.68 12.21
CA ASP A 72 9.88 11.63 12.36
C ASP A 72 10.70 11.71 11.07
N LEU A 73 10.37 12.71 10.25
CA LEU A 73 11.00 12.98 8.96
C LEU A 73 12.43 13.53 9.10
N THR A 74 12.84 13.93 10.30
CA THR A 74 14.19 14.44 10.58
C THR A 74 15.17 13.34 10.97
N ASN A 75 14.67 12.11 11.18
CA ASN A 75 15.48 10.99 11.62
C ASN A 75 16.54 10.61 10.56
N PRO A 76 17.84 10.71 10.88
CA PRO A 76 18.91 10.44 9.92
C PRO A 76 19.01 8.95 9.53
N LEU A 77 18.54 8.03 10.39
CA LEU A 77 18.52 6.60 10.06
C LEU A 77 17.47 6.29 9.01
N LEU A 78 16.28 6.90 9.12
CA LEU A 78 15.22 6.75 8.12
C LEU A 78 15.71 7.27 6.75
N ALA A 79 16.29 8.47 6.72
CA ALA A 79 16.78 9.05 5.47
C ALA A 79 17.87 8.18 4.81
N LYS A 80 18.82 7.67 5.61
CA LYS A 80 19.86 6.76 5.12
C LYS A 80 19.30 5.42 4.65
N ALA A 81 18.28 4.89 5.32
CA ALA A 81 17.63 3.64 4.92
C ALA A 81 16.97 3.79 3.54
N ILE A 82 16.28 4.91 3.29
CA ILE A 82 15.69 5.20 1.97
C ILE A 82 16.79 5.33 0.90
N GLN A 83 17.84 6.10 1.20
CA GLN A 83 18.97 6.31 0.27
C GLN A 83 19.73 5.02 -0.06
N ALA A 84 19.75 4.03 0.83
CA ALA A 84 20.48 2.77 0.61
C ALA A 84 19.91 1.92 -0.54
N PHE A 85 18.64 2.10 -0.91
CA PHE A 85 18.00 1.39 -2.02
C PHE A 85 18.08 2.14 -3.36
N SER A 86 18.46 3.42 -3.35
CA SER A 86 18.43 4.39 -4.47
C SER A 86 18.35 3.81 -5.90
N PRO A 87 17.19 3.91 -6.58
CA PRO A 87 15.93 4.51 -6.13
C PRO A 87 15.07 3.56 -5.24
N LEU A 88 14.43 4.12 -4.21
CA LEU A 88 13.34 3.44 -3.48
C LEU A 88 12.01 4.08 -3.84
N ARG A 89 11.07 3.28 -4.36
CA ARG A 89 9.69 3.74 -4.47
C ARG A 89 8.98 3.66 -3.12
N ILE A 90 8.35 4.75 -2.72
CA ILE A 90 7.55 4.85 -1.51
C ILE A 90 6.10 5.12 -1.90
N ARG A 91 5.21 4.16 -1.58
CA ARG A 91 3.77 4.33 -1.66
C ARG A 91 3.25 4.96 -0.36
N VAL A 92 2.62 6.12 -0.45
CA VAL A 92 1.86 6.71 0.65
C VAL A 92 0.40 6.29 0.47
N GLY A 93 -0.04 5.30 1.24
CA GLY A 93 -1.34 4.66 1.04
C GLY A 93 -1.62 3.57 2.06
N GLY A 94 -2.86 3.10 2.12
CA GLY A 94 -3.32 2.12 3.12
C GLY A 94 -4.81 2.25 3.41
N SER A 95 -5.32 1.51 4.39
CA SER A 95 -6.76 1.39 4.60
C SER A 95 -7.47 2.72 4.88
N LEU A 96 -6.85 3.64 5.63
CA LEU A 96 -7.48 4.94 5.93
C LEU A 96 -7.39 5.96 4.78
N GLN A 97 -6.68 5.65 3.69
CA GLN A 97 -6.52 6.55 2.53
C GLN A 97 -7.85 7.07 1.99
N ASP A 98 -8.86 6.19 1.89
CA ASP A 98 -10.21 6.53 1.43
C ASP A 98 -11.06 7.30 2.45
N GLN A 99 -10.45 7.74 3.54
CA GLN A 99 -11.05 8.63 4.54
C GLN A 99 -10.24 9.91 4.76
N VAL A 100 -9.13 10.09 4.01
CA VAL A 100 -8.29 11.28 4.11
C VAL A 100 -8.94 12.46 3.40
N LEU A 101 -8.97 13.59 4.07
CA LEU A 101 -9.21 14.92 3.52
C LEU A 101 -7.88 15.64 3.36
N TYR A 102 -7.76 16.44 2.31
CA TYR A 102 -6.59 17.29 2.11
C TYR A 102 -6.92 18.69 2.62
N GLY A 103 -6.06 19.25 3.47
CA GLY A 103 -6.23 20.56 4.12
C GLY A 103 -6.08 21.75 3.19
N THR A 104 -6.74 21.73 2.04
CA THR A 104 -6.72 22.77 1.02
C THR A 104 -7.60 23.97 1.44
N PRO A 105 -7.36 25.18 0.91
CA PRO A 105 -8.08 26.38 1.34
C PRO A 105 -9.61 26.29 1.25
N ASN A 106 -10.14 25.56 0.26
CA ASN A 106 -11.58 25.44 0.04
C ASN A 106 -12.20 24.18 0.66
N LEU A 107 -11.48 23.46 1.54
CA LEU A 107 -12.01 22.26 2.21
C LEU A 107 -13.36 22.54 2.91
N GLY A 108 -13.56 23.77 3.40
CA GLY A 108 -14.82 24.21 4.01
C GLY A 108 -15.08 23.62 5.39
N LEU A 109 -14.11 22.89 5.96
CA LEU A 109 -14.17 22.24 7.26
C LEU A 109 -12.78 22.34 7.94
N PRO A 110 -12.71 22.28 9.27
CA PRO A 110 -11.43 22.14 9.97
C PRO A 110 -10.66 20.90 9.50
N CYS A 111 -9.33 21.02 9.42
CA CYS A 111 -8.46 19.91 9.08
C CYS A 111 -8.13 19.11 10.34
N ASP A 112 -9.10 18.29 10.77
CA ASP A 112 -9.01 17.51 12.00
C ASP A 112 -8.29 16.17 11.80
N PRO A 113 -7.54 15.67 12.79
CA PRO A 113 -6.91 14.35 12.71
C PRO A 113 -7.94 13.22 12.78
N PHE A 114 -7.50 12.00 12.42
CA PHE A 114 -8.30 10.79 12.65
C PHE A 114 -8.63 10.61 14.14
N THR A 115 -9.87 10.25 14.43
CA THR A 115 -10.33 9.91 15.78
C THR A 115 -11.08 8.58 15.75
N LYS A 116 -11.08 7.86 16.89
CA LYS A 116 -11.87 6.63 17.01
C LYS A 116 -13.36 6.92 16.98
N VAL A 117 -14.07 6.29 16.04
CA VAL A 117 -15.52 6.37 15.91
C VAL A 117 -16.05 4.99 15.55
N SER A 118 -16.85 4.38 16.44
CA SER A 118 -17.30 2.99 16.30
C SER A 118 -18.10 2.70 15.02
N SER A 119 -18.81 3.70 14.50
CA SER A 119 -19.57 3.61 13.24
C SER A 119 -18.77 3.98 12.00
N GLY A 120 -17.53 4.46 12.17
CA GLY A 120 -16.66 4.88 11.08
C GLY A 120 -16.08 3.69 10.30
N LEU A 121 -15.65 3.93 9.06
CA LEU A 121 -14.98 2.89 8.28
C LEU A 121 -13.65 2.56 8.98
N PHE A 122 -13.44 1.26 9.24
CA PHE A 122 -12.36 0.75 10.09
C PHE A 122 -12.35 1.26 11.55
N GLY A 123 -13.47 1.82 12.03
CA GLY A 123 -13.57 2.34 13.39
C GLY A 123 -12.96 3.73 13.58
N PHE A 124 -12.74 4.48 12.49
CA PHE A 124 -12.19 5.84 12.53
C PHE A 124 -13.08 6.84 11.80
N SER A 125 -12.98 8.10 12.22
CA SER A 125 -13.55 9.24 11.49
C SER A 125 -12.83 9.44 10.15
N GLN A 126 -13.31 10.40 9.36
CA GLN A 126 -12.42 11.06 8.41
C GLN A 126 -11.27 11.74 9.17
N GLY A 127 -10.11 11.81 8.53
CA GLY A 127 -8.94 12.51 9.05
C GLY A 127 -8.36 13.39 7.96
N CYS A 128 -7.57 14.39 8.33
CA CYS A 128 -7.05 15.37 7.41
C CYS A 128 -5.52 15.45 7.48
N ILE A 129 -4.89 15.58 6.32
CA ILE A 129 -3.47 15.94 6.20
C ILE A 129 -3.35 17.42 5.86
N THR A 130 -2.59 18.17 6.66
CA THR A 130 -2.31 19.57 6.40
C THR A 130 -1.32 19.72 5.24
N LEU A 131 -1.39 20.85 4.53
CA LEU A 131 -0.40 21.16 3.49
C LEU A 131 1.01 21.34 4.06
N GLU A 132 1.13 21.83 5.30
CA GLU A 132 2.41 21.90 6.03
C GLU A 132 3.02 20.50 6.22
N ARG A 133 2.23 19.52 6.67
CA ARG A 133 2.72 18.15 6.81
C ARG A 133 3.09 17.56 5.46
N TRP A 134 2.32 17.87 4.42
CA TRP A 134 2.64 17.43 3.06
C TRP A 134 3.94 18.04 2.54
N ASP A 135 4.21 19.31 2.85
CA ASP A 135 5.48 19.98 2.55
C ASP A 135 6.66 19.26 3.23
N ASP A 136 6.58 19.01 4.53
CA ASP A 136 7.63 18.31 5.28
C ASP A 136 7.95 16.92 4.70
N ILE A 137 6.91 16.20 4.27
CA ILE A 137 7.05 14.86 3.67
C ILE A 137 7.80 14.94 2.34
N ASN A 138 7.44 15.90 1.49
CA ASN A 138 8.10 16.07 0.19
C ASN A 138 9.54 16.56 0.34
N ASP A 139 9.83 17.41 1.32
CA ASP A 139 11.21 17.79 1.64
C ASP A 139 12.08 16.57 1.98
N MET A 140 11.53 15.62 2.74
CA MET A 140 12.19 14.35 3.01
C MET A 140 12.39 13.52 1.74
N PHE A 141 11.34 13.34 0.92
CA PHE A 141 11.43 12.57 -0.32
C PHE A 141 12.46 13.14 -1.31
N LEU A 142 12.46 14.46 -1.49
CA LEU A 142 13.44 15.19 -2.31
C LEU A 142 14.86 14.97 -1.80
N LYS A 143 15.07 15.09 -0.48
CA LYS A 143 16.38 14.89 0.15
C LYS A 143 16.89 13.45 0.01
N THR A 144 16.00 12.47 -0.02
CA THR A 144 16.37 11.06 -0.13
C THR A 144 16.41 10.53 -1.56
N GLY A 145 15.84 11.25 -2.54
CA GLY A 145 15.66 10.77 -3.90
C GLY A 145 14.63 9.64 -3.99
N ALA A 146 13.60 9.66 -3.13
CA ALA A 146 12.54 8.67 -3.16
C ALA A 146 11.64 8.87 -4.39
N VAL A 147 11.20 7.77 -5.00
CA VAL A 147 10.20 7.80 -6.09
C VAL A 147 8.82 7.67 -5.47
N VAL A 148 7.95 8.65 -5.67
CA VAL A 148 6.72 8.77 -4.85
C VAL A 148 5.50 8.27 -5.60
N THR A 149 4.76 7.35 -4.98
CA THR A 149 3.38 7.02 -5.34
C THR A 149 2.45 7.50 -4.23
N PHE A 150 1.47 8.36 -4.55
CA PHE A 150 0.51 8.85 -3.56
C PHE A 150 -0.89 8.33 -3.84
N GLY A 151 -1.52 7.73 -2.84
CA GLY A 151 -2.87 7.21 -2.92
C GLY A 151 -3.94 8.26 -2.59
N LEU A 152 -4.86 8.46 -3.52
CA LEU A 152 -5.98 9.40 -3.42
C LEU A 152 -7.19 8.76 -2.74
N ASN A 153 -7.98 9.58 -2.04
CA ASN A 153 -9.26 9.18 -1.45
C ASN A 153 -10.32 9.03 -2.55
N ALA A 154 -10.68 7.79 -2.88
CA ALA A 154 -11.67 7.46 -3.89
C ALA A 154 -13.11 7.38 -3.36
N LEU A 155 -13.35 7.49 -2.05
CA LEU A 155 -14.70 7.46 -1.46
C LEU A 155 -15.31 8.86 -1.21
N ARG A 156 -14.54 9.94 -1.36
CA ARG A 156 -15.04 11.32 -1.20
C ARG A 156 -16.29 11.57 -2.05
N GLY A 157 -17.36 12.03 -1.42
CA GLY A 157 -18.63 12.37 -2.08
C GLY A 157 -19.58 11.19 -2.32
N ARG A 158 -19.13 9.96 -2.11
CA ARG A 158 -19.97 8.77 -2.26
C ARG A 158 -20.85 8.53 -1.04
N GLN A 159 -21.89 7.73 -1.25
CA GLN A 159 -22.76 7.28 -0.17
C GLN A 159 -22.84 5.76 -0.15
N GLN A 160 -23.00 5.22 1.05
CA GLN A 160 -23.18 3.79 1.23
C GLN A 160 -24.59 3.39 0.81
N THR A 161 -24.71 2.68 -0.32
CA THR A 161 -26.00 2.22 -0.86
C THR A 161 -26.48 0.95 -0.17
N ARG A 162 -25.53 0.15 0.32
CA ARG A 162 -25.72 -1.02 1.19
C ARG A 162 -24.46 -1.15 2.06
N LYS A 163 -24.56 -1.80 3.23
CA LYS A 163 -23.40 -2.11 4.08
C LYS A 163 -22.19 -2.58 3.24
N GLY A 164 -21.09 -1.82 3.32
CA GLY A 164 -19.83 -2.06 2.63
C GLY A 164 -19.79 -1.65 1.15
N VAL A 165 -20.92 -1.31 0.53
CA VAL A 165 -20.98 -0.94 -0.90
C VAL A 165 -21.26 0.55 -1.04
N TRP A 166 -20.36 1.23 -1.74
CA TRP A 166 -20.41 2.67 -1.95
C TRP A 166 -20.76 2.99 -3.40
N GLY A 167 -21.72 3.89 -3.57
CA GLY A 167 -22.21 4.33 -4.87
C GLY A 167 -22.25 5.84 -4.99
N GLY A 168 -22.51 6.29 -6.22
CA GLY A 168 -22.45 7.69 -6.60
C GLY A 168 -21.07 8.08 -7.18
N PRO A 169 -21.01 9.20 -7.91
CA PRO A 169 -19.78 9.69 -8.52
C PRO A 169 -18.78 10.13 -7.45
N TRP A 170 -17.50 10.01 -7.77
CA TRP A 170 -16.44 10.58 -6.95
C TRP A 170 -16.49 12.11 -6.98
N ASN A 171 -16.43 12.76 -5.82
CA ASN A 171 -16.23 14.20 -5.74
C ASN A 171 -14.73 14.49 -5.77
N SER A 172 -14.24 14.89 -6.94
CA SER A 172 -12.83 15.12 -7.22
C SER A 172 -12.30 16.46 -6.70
N SER A 173 -13.14 17.41 -6.26
CA SER A 173 -12.72 18.79 -5.95
C SER A 173 -11.56 18.86 -4.94
N ASN A 174 -11.62 18.09 -3.86
CA ASN A 174 -10.57 18.12 -2.83
C ASN A 174 -9.26 17.51 -3.33
N ALA A 175 -9.32 16.42 -4.10
CA ALA A 175 -8.14 15.82 -4.71
C ALA A 175 -7.53 16.70 -5.80
N ARG A 176 -8.36 17.35 -6.62
CA ARG A 176 -7.92 18.32 -7.64
C ARG A 176 -7.12 19.45 -7.02
N GLU A 177 -7.64 20.09 -5.96
CA GLU A 177 -6.92 21.17 -5.27
C GLU A 177 -5.62 20.69 -4.62
N PHE A 178 -5.60 19.47 -4.08
CA PHE A 178 -4.39 18.88 -3.50
C PHE A 178 -3.31 18.60 -4.56
N ILE A 179 -3.72 18.06 -5.71
CA ILE A 179 -2.82 17.84 -6.85
C ILE A 179 -2.34 19.18 -7.39
N GLU A 180 -3.21 20.16 -7.55
CA GLU A 180 -2.86 21.51 -8.00
C GLU A 180 -1.83 22.16 -7.08
N TYR A 181 -2.03 22.07 -5.76
CA TYR A 181 -1.04 22.52 -4.78
C TYR A 181 0.31 21.81 -4.96
N THR A 182 0.28 20.48 -5.14
CA THR A 182 1.50 19.66 -5.34
C THR A 182 2.25 20.07 -6.61
N VAL A 183 1.53 20.34 -7.70
CA VAL A 183 2.10 20.86 -8.96
C VAL A 183 2.68 22.27 -8.76
N LEU A 184 1.96 23.17 -8.10
CA LEU A 184 2.43 24.54 -7.82
C LEU A 184 3.73 24.57 -6.99
N LYS A 185 3.91 23.58 -6.11
CA LYS A 185 5.12 23.39 -5.31
C LYS A 185 6.24 22.67 -6.06
N ASN A 186 5.98 22.19 -7.28
CA ASN A 186 6.90 21.41 -8.10
C ASN A 186 7.41 20.16 -7.38
N TYR A 187 6.52 19.50 -6.62
CA TYR A 187 6.87 18.24 -5.96
C TYR A 187 6.83 17.08 -6.95
N PRO A 188 7.89 16.26 -7.03
CA PRO A 188 7.97 15.16 -7.98
C PRO A 188 7.14 13.98 -7.48
N ILE A 189 5.93 13.85 -8.02
CA ILE A 189 5.11 12.65 -7.86
C ILE A 189 5.28 11.81 -9.12
N ASP A 190 5.69 10.55 -8.96
CA ASP A 190 5.83 9.62 -10.07
C ASP A 190 4.47 9.03 -10.45
N SER A 191 3.65 8.71 -9.46
CA SER A 191 2.30 8.20 -9.72
C SER A 191 1.25 8.56 -8.68
N TRP A 192 0.02 8.71 -9.16
CA TRP A 192 -1.18 8.85 -8.35
C TRP A 192 -1.94 7.52 -8.38
N GLU A 193 -2.12 6.92 -7.21
CA GLU A 193 -2.96 5.74 -7.05
C GLU A 193 -4.39 6.16 -6.69
N PHE A 194 -5.40 5.53 -7.29
CA PHE A 194 -6.79 5.84 -6.99
C PHE A 194 -7.37 4.85 -5.97
N GLY A 195 -7.64 5.28 -4.74
CA GLY A 195 -8.25 4.43 -3.71
C GLY A 195 -7.40 3.24 -3.24
N ASN A 196 -7.92 2.50 -2.25
CA ASN A 196 -7.26 1.35 -1.65
C ASN A 196 -8.28 0.25 -1.32
N GLU A 197 -8.11 -0.94 -1.88
CA GLU A 197 -8.88 -2.16 -1.58
C GLU A 197 -10.41 -2.01 -1.78
N LEU A 198 -10.81 -1.20 -2.77
CA LEU A 198 -12.22 -0.99 -3.15
C LEU A 198 -12.73 -1.96 -4.22
N SER A 199 -11.86 -2.82 -4.75
CA SER A 199 -12.17 -3.77 -5.83
C SER A 199 -12.91 -5.02 -5.34
N GLY A 200 -13.78 -5.58 -6.20
CA GLY A 200 -14.49 -6.82 -5.90
C GLY A 200 -15.37 -6.71 -4.66
N SER A 201 -15.16 -7.60 -3.68
CA SER A 201 -15.84 -7.52 -2.38
C SER A 201 -15.34 -6.37 -1.50
N GLY A 202 -14.16 -5.84 -1.80
CA GLY A 202 -13.46 -4.82 -1.04
C GLY A 202 -13.06 -5.26 0.38
N VAL A 203 -12.37 -4.36 1.09
CA VAL A 203 -12.08 -4.49 2.52
C VAL A 203 -12.77 -3.35 3.26
N GLY A 204 -13.87 -3.66 3.94
CA GLY A 204 -14.71 -2.66 4.62
C GLY A 204 -15.54 -1.77 3.69
N ALA A 205 -15.05 -1.45 2.49
CA ALA A 205 -15.71 -0.66 1.46
C ALA A 205 -15.44 -1.23 0.05
N SER A 206 -16.40 -1.14 -0.85
CA SER A 206 -16.27 -1.50 -2.27
C SER A 206 -17.02 -0.53 -3.18
N VAL A 207 -16.53 -0.41 -4.41
CA VAL A 207 -17.13 0.38 -5.49
C VAL A 207 -17.24 -0.50 -6.73
N SER A 208 -18.32 -0.37 -7.51
CA SER A 208 -18.45 -1.14 -8.76
C SER A 208 -17.37 -0.74 -9.77
N ALA A 209 -16.85 -1.71 -10.52
CA ALA A 209 -15.83 -1.46 -11.55
C ALA A 209 -16.33 -0.42 -12.59
N GLU A 210 -17.63 -0.42 -12.89
CA GLU A 210 -18.23 0.55 -13.81
C GLU A 210 -18.12 1.99 -13.30
N GLN A 211 -18.50 2.24 -12.03
CA GLN A 211 -18.42 3.59 -11.49
C GLN A 211 -16.96 3.98 -11.28
N TYR A 212 -16.15 3.07 -10.73
CA TYR A 212 -14.74 3.29 -10.48
C TYR A 212 -13.97 3.61 -11.77
N GLY A 213 -14.26 2.94 -12.88
CA GLY A 213 -13.68 3.23 -14.19
C GLY A 213 -14.02 4.62 -14.73
N LYS A 214 -15.27 5.09 -14.54
CA LYS A 214 -15.67 6.47 -14.89
C LYS A 214 -14.90 7.50 -14.06
N ASP A 215 -14.69 7.22 -12.79
CA ASP A 215 -13.97 8.11 -11.88
C ASP A 215 -12.47 8.16 -12.19
N LEU A 216 -11.88 7.08 -12.73
CA LEU A 216 -10.50 7.11 -13.24
C LEU A 216 -10.35 7.97 -14.50
N VAL A 217 -11.35 7.98 -15.40
CA VAL A 217 -11.34 8.87 -16.57
C VAL A 217 -11.32 10.34 -16.11
N GLU A 218 -12.11 10.66 -15.08
CA GLU A 218 -12.10 11.98 -14.45
C GLU A 218 -10.72 12.30 -13.84
N LEU A 219 -10.12 11.37 -13.07
CA LEU A 219 -8.78 11.56 -12.52
C LEU A 219 -7.74 11.80 -13.63
N GLN A 220 -7.75 11.01 -14.70
CA GLN A 220 -6.80 11.16 -15.81
C GLN A 220 -6.98 12.51 -16.53
N THR A 221 -8.21 13.01 -16.61
CA THR A 221 -8.51 14.34 -17.13
C THR A 221 -7.90 15.42 -16.25
N ILE A 222 -8.09 15.33 -14.92
CA ILE A 222 -7.48 16.25 -13.94
C ILE A 222 -5.95 16.24 -14.03
N ILE A 223 -5.33 15.05 -14.06
CA ILE A 223 -3.88 14.92 -14.19
C ILE A 223 -3.39 15.57 -15.49
N SER A 224 -4.11 15.37 -16.59
CA SER A 224 -3.76 15.97 -17.88
C SER A 224 -3.88 17.50 -17.89
N GLU A 225 -4.91 18.04 -17.25
CA GLU A 225 -5.12 19.49 -17.14
C GLU A 225 -4.05 20.15 -16.26
N LEU A 226 -3.72 19.54 -15.12
CA LEU A 226 -2.84 20.17 -14.13
C LEU A 226 -1.35 20.04 -14.47
N TYR A 227 -0.91 18.89 -14.99
CA TYR A 227 0.51 18.69 -15.35
C TYR A 227 0.84 19.10 -16.80
N GLY A 228 -0.16 19.16 -17.67
CA GLY A 228 0.06 19.35 -19.11
C GLY A 228 0.84 18.19 -19.74
N ASP A 229 1.68 18.51 -20.74
CA ASP A 229 2.43 17.52 -21.53
C ASP A 229 3.83 17.19 -20.98
N SER A 230 4.30 17.91 -19.95
CA SER A 230 5.64 17.71 -19.39
C SER A 230 5.58 16.88 -18.11
N ASN A 231 6.34 15.77 -18.07
CA ASN A 231 6.53 14.93 -16.88
C ASN A 231 5.23 14.53 -16.16
N LYS A 232 4.22 14.12 -16.94
CA LYS A 232 2.93 13.69 -16.40
C LYS A 232 3.10 12.43 -15.53
N PRO A 233 2.62 12.43 -14.28
CA PRO A 233 2.67 11.25 -13.41
C PRO A 233 1.77 10.14 -13.97
N LEU A 234 2.10 8.90 -13.60
CA LEU A 234 1.29 7.74 -13.93
C LEU A 234 0.02 7.70 -13.09
N VAL A 235 -1.09 7.20 -13.66
CA VAL A 235 -2.29 6.84 -12.91
C VAL A 235 -2.32 5.32 -12.73
N VAL A 236 -2.42 4.88 -11.48
CA VAL A 236 -2.41 3.45 -11.11
C VAL A 236 -3.60 3.09 -10.22
N ALA A 237 -4.08 1.85 -10.33
CA ALA A 237 -5.27 1.37 -9.63
C ALA A 237 -5.38 -0.17 -9.74
N PRO A 238 -6.23 -0.85 -8.94
CA PRO A 238 -7.05 -0.32 -7.86
C PRO A 238 -6.47 -0.46 -6.45
N GLY A 239 -5.23 -0.94 -6.31
CA GLY A 239 -4.62 -1.18 -5.00
C GLY A 239 -5.45 -2.14 -4.16
N GLY A 240 -5.97 -3.21 -4.78
CA GLY A 240 -6.94 -4.11 -4.15
C GLY A 240 -6.69 -5.59 -4.45
N PHE A 241 -7.50 -6.47 -3.86
CA PHE A 241 -7.39 -7.91 -4.14
C PHE A 241 -7.86 -8.22 -5.56
N TYR A 242 -7.12 -9.10 -6.23
CA TYR A 242 -7.44 -9.48 -7.59
C TYR A 242 -8.78 -10.20 -7.68
N ASP A 243 -9.72 -9.57 -8.38
CA ASP A 243 -10.98 -10.18 -8.82
C ASP A 243 -11.02 -10.09 -10.35
N GLN A 244 -10.96 -11.25 -11.02
CA GLN A 244 -10.82 -11.30 -12.47
C GLN A 244 -11.92 -10.53 -13.20
N LYS A 245 -13.19 -10.62 -12.74
CA LYS A 245 -14.31 -9.96 -13.42
C LYS A 245 -14.28 -8.47 -13.19
N TRP A 246 -14.00 -8.04 -11.96
CA TRP A 246 -13.92 -6.64 -11.61
C TRP A 246 -12.75 -5.96 -12.34
N PHE A 247 -11.58 -6.59 -12.38
CA PHE A 247 -10.39 -6.05 -13.06
C PHE A 247 -10.58 -5.97 -14.58
N ALA A 248 -11.17 -7.02 -15.19
CA ALA A 248 -11.48 -7.00 -16.62
C ALA A 248 -12.49 -5.91 -16.96
N GLN A 249 -13.54 -5.76 -16.16
CA GLN A 249 -14.56 -4.72 -16.35
C GLN A 249 -13.96 -3.32 -16.14
N LEU A 250 -13.06 -3.15 -15.18
CA LEU A 250 -12.39 -1.87 -14.97
C LEU A 250 -11.66 -1.42 -16.24
N LEU A 251 -10.83 -2.30 -16.82
CA LEU A 251 -10.07 -2.00 -18.04
C LEU A 251 -10.98 -1.71 -19.24
N ASP A 252 -12.09 -2.46 -19.37
CA ASP A 252 -13.08 -2.24 -20.44
C ASP A 252 -13.77 -0.87 -20.30
N VAL A 253 -14.18 -0.50 -19.08
CA VAL A 253 -14.90 0.74 -18.82
C VAL A 253 -13.98 1.97 -18.85
N SER A 254 -12.78 1.88 -18.27
CA SER A 254 -11.83 3.01 -18.30
C SER A 254 -11.30 3.27 -19.70
N GLY A 255 -11.20 2.23 -20.53
CA GLY A 255 -10.66 2.33 -21.88
C GLY A 255 -9.14 2.59 -21.92
N PRO A 256 -8.59 2.75 -23.13
CA PRO A 256 -7.16 2.93 -23.35
C PRO A 256 -6.67 4.29 -22.83
N ASN A 257 -5.39 4.36 -22.45
CA ASN A 257 -4.69 5.58 -22.05
C ASN A 257 -5.19 6.26 -20.75
N VAL A 258 -6.00 5.56 -19.96
CA VAL A 258 -6.48 6.04 -18.64
C VAL A 258 -5.63 5.48 -17.51
N LEU A 259 -5.38 4.16 -17.49
CA LEU A 259 -4.52 3.51 -16.50
C LEU A 259 -3.17 3.18 -17.10
N ASN A 260 -2.10 3.53 -16.38
CA ASN A 260 -0.73 3.19 -16.76
C ASN A 260 -0.31 1.82 -16.22
N ALA A 261 -0.78 1.43 -15.03
CA ALA A 261 -0.51 0.13 -14.44
C ALA A 261 -1.66 -0.34 -13.55
N MET A 262 -1.82 -1.66 -13.50
CA MET A 262 -2.75 -2.33 -12.59
C MET A 262 -2.01 -2.73 -11.32
N THR A 263 -2.49 -2.29 -10.15
CA THR A 263 -1.93 -2.63 -8.84
C THR A 263 -2.84 -3.61 -8.11
N HIS A 264 -2.26 -4.56 -7.39
CA HIS A 264 -3.03 -5.52 -6.58
C HIS A 264 -2.28 -5.92 -5.31
N HIS A 265 -3.04 -6.34 -4.29
CA HIS A 265 -2.49 -6.77 -3.01
C HIS A 265 -2.49 -8.29 -2.86
N ILE A 266 -1.44 -8.82 -2.24
CA ILE A 266 -1.29 -10.24 -1.89
C ILE A 266 -0.75 -10.32 -0.46
N TYR A 267 -1.46 -11.03 0.41
CA TYR A 267 -1.02 -11.35 1.76
C TYR A 267 -1.06 -12.87 1.97
N ASN A 268 0.09 -13.54 1.82
CA ASN A 268 0.17 -15.01 1.81
C ASN A 268 -0.31 -15.68 3.11
N LEU A 269 -0.28 -14.95 4.23
CA LEU A 269 -0.65 -15.44 5.56
C LEU A 269 -1.97 -14.83 6.09
N GLY A 270 -2.71 -14.09 5.26
CA GLY A 270 -3.91 -13.38 5.69
C GLY A 270 -3.63 -12.20 6.64
N ALA A 271 -4.62 -11.82 7.43
CA ALA A 271 -4.58 -10.62 8.29
C ALA A 271 -3.64 -10.73 9.51
N GLY A 272 -3.00 -11.89 9.71
CA GLY A 272 -2.09 -12.10 10.84
C GLY A 272 -2.79 -12.07 12.19
N GLU A 273 -4.07 -12.43 12.24
CA GLU A 273 -4.81 -12.48 13.50
C GLU A 273 -4.22 -13.55 14.43
N SER A 274 -3.99 -13.20 15.70
CA SER A 274 -3.59 -14.18 16.72
C SER A 274 -4.64 -15.30 16.77
N CYS A 275 -4.19 -16.56 16.73
CA CYS A 275 -5.09 -17.70 16.93
C CYS A 275 -5.89 -17.46 18.23
N PRO A 276 -7.22 -17.64 18.22
CA PRO A 276 -7.99 -17.59 19.47
C PRO A 276 -7.44 -18.67 20.41
N GLU A 277 -7.10 -18.27 21.64
CA GLU A 277 -6.81 -19.20 22.74
C GLU A 277 -8.06 -20.03 23.11
#